data_AF-A0A960BCF4-F1
#
_entry.id   AF-A0A960BCF4-F1
#
_cell.length_a   1.000
_cell.length_b   1.000
_cell.length_c   1.000
_cell.angle_alpha   90.00
_cell.angle_beta   90.00
_cell.angle_gamma   90.00
#
_symmetry.space_group_name_H-M   'P 1'
#
loop_
_entity.id
_entity.type
_entity.pdbx_description
1 polymer ?
#
loop_
_entity_poly.entity_id
_entity_poly.type
_entity_poly.pdbx_seq_one_letter_code
_entity_poly.pdbx_strand_id
1 'polypeptide(L)'
;MSHYFHTPSGDERRRTITARFWDTDWEFTTADGVFSADGLDLGTSVLLRESVPPAGASRLLDLGCGWGVLAVALASACPDAVVDAVDTNERALALCATNAAAHGVGERV
;
A
#
# COMPACT_ATOMS: atom_id res chain seq x y z
N MET A 1 3.93 0.51 -18.81
CA MET A 1 3.34 -0.85 -18.76
C MET A 1 4.22 -1.88 -18.04
N SER A 2 5.53 -1.68 -17.85
CA SER A 2 6.38 -2.69 -17.19
C SER A 2 6.22 -2.79 -15.66
N HIS A 3 5.92 -1.69 -14.97
CA HIS A 3 5.89 -1.57 -13.50
C HIS A 3 4.83 -2.44 -12.80
N TYR A 4 3.85 -2.94 -13.53
CA TYR A 4 2.76 -3.78 -13.00
C TYR A 4 3.03 -5.28 -13.09
N PHE A 5 3.92 -5.71 -14.00
CA PHE A 5 4.10 -7.12 -14.36
C PHE A 5 5.56 -7.59 -14.33
N HIS A 6 6.50 -6.66 -14.13
CA HIS A 6 7.92 -6.94 -14.10
C HIS A 6 8.59 -6.19 -12.96
N THR A 7 9.31 -6.93 -12.12
CA THR A 7 10.25 -6.36 -11.16
C THR A 7 11.50 -5.90 -11.92
N PRO A 8 11.85 -4.60 -11.91
CA PRO A 8 13.07 -4.13 -12.57
C PRO A 8 14.31 -4.64 -11.86
N SER A 9 15.31 -5.03 -12.65
CA SER A 9 16.65 -5.37 -12.17
C SER A 9 17.48 -4.10 -11.96
N GLY A 10 18.23 -4.01 -10.87
CA GLY A 10 19.12 -2.88 -10.56
C GLY A 10 18.80 -2.17 -9.24
N ASP A 11 19.55 -1.11 -8.95
CA ASP A 11 19.48 -0.39 -7.67
C ASP A 11 18.08 0.14 -7.38
N GLU A 12 17.69 0.08 -6.10
CA GLU A 12 16.42 0.60 -5.60
C GLU A 12 16.64 1.99 -4.98
N ARG A 13 16.10 3.03 -5.63
CA ARG A 13 16.16 4.41 -5.12
C ARG A 13 14.88 4.72 -4.35
N ARG A 14 14.96 4.55 -3.03
CA ARG A 14 13.86 4.82 -2.10
C ARG A 14 13.59 6.30 -1.91
N ARG A 15 12.34 6.64 -1.60
CA ARG A 15 11.92 7.99 -1.16
C ARG A 15 10.72 7.90 -0.22
N THR A 16 10.56 8.91 0.62
CA THR A 16 9.38 9.05 1.49
C THR A 16 8.33 9.90 0.79
N ILE A 17 7.09 9.42 0.81
CA ILE A 17 5.90 10.11 0.30
C ILE A 17 4.95 10.34 1.47
N THR A 18 4.50 11.59 1.64
CA THR A 18 3.39 11.93 2.51
C THR A 18 2.08 11.80 1.73
N ALA A 19 1.14 11.04 2.28
CA ALA A 19 -0.21 10.86 1.74
C ALA A 19 -1.23 11.28 2.78
N ARG A 20 -2.26 12.03 2.40
CA ARG A 20 -3.33 12.45 3.30
C ARG A 20 -4.66 11.83 2.90
N PHE A 21 -5.24 11.05 3.79
CA PHE A 21 -6.59 10.48 3.65
C PHE A 21 -7.20 10.22 5.03
N TRP A 22 -8.53 10.25 5.11
CA TRP A 22 -9.29 10.13 6.37
C TRP A 22 -8.76 11.05 7.49
N ASP A 23 -8.52 12.32 7.13
CA ASP A 23 -8.00 13.36 8.04
C ASP A 23 -6.70 13.01 8.77
N THR A 24 -5.95 12.04 8.25
CA THR A 24 -4.68 11.58 8.79
C THR A 24 -3.59 11.77 7.74
N ASP A 25 -2.44 12.29 8.18
CA ASP A 25 -1.22 12.34 7.38
C ASP A 25 -0.44 11.05 7.59
N TRP A 26 -0.14 10.36 6.51
CA TRP A 26 0.58 9.09 6.49
C TRP A 26 1.91 9.24 5.77
N GLU A 27 2.93 8.54 6.25
CA GLU A 27 4.23 8.48 5.59
C GLU A 27 4.48 7.08 5.03
N PHE A 28 4.91 7.00 3.77
CA PHE A 28 5.21 5.74 3.12
C PHE A 28 6.56 5.82 2.42
N THR A 29 7.29 4.70 2.45
CA THR A 29 8.47 4.49 1.63
C THR A 29 8.04 3.94 0.27
N THR A 30 8.49 4.57 -0.81
CA THR A 30 8.34 4.09 -2.18
C THR A 30 9.72 3.93 -2.82
N ALA A 31 9.80 3.39 -4.04
CA ALA A 31 11.05 3.38 -4.81
C ALA A 31 10.77 3.53 -6.30
N ASP A 32 11.79 3.77 -7.11
CA ASP A 32 11.64 3.60 -8.56
C ASP A 32 11.25 2.16 -8.93
N GLY A 33 10.58 1.99 -10.05
CA GLY A 33 10.21 0.66 -10.54
C GLY A 33 8.92 0.06 -9.98
N VAL A 34 8.16 0.82 -9.17
CA VAL A 34 6.79 0.46 -8.76
C VAL A 34 5.78 1.49 -9.28
N PHE A 35 4.50 1.14 -9.26
CA PHE A 35 3.43 2.05 -9.68
C PHE A 35 3.34 3.27 -8.75
N SER A 36 3.09 4.45 -9.34
CA SER A 36 2.95 5.73 -8.64
C SER A 36 4.07 6.00 -7.62
N ALA A 37 5.31 5.78 -8.04
CA ALA A 37 6.49 5.89 -7.19
C ALA A 37 6.76 7.29 -6.63
N ASP A 38 6.16 8.33 -7.21
CA ASP A 38 6.42 9.74 -6.88
C ASP A 38 5.32 10.39 -6.04
N GLY A 39 4.25 9.64 -5.70
CA GLY A 39 3.13 10.19 -4.94
C GLY A 39 1.93 9.25 -4.84
N LEU A 40 0.94 9.63 -4.03
CA LEU A 40 -0.34 8.92 -3.99
C LEU A 40 -1.04 9.02 -5.35
N ASP A 41 -1.41 7.86 -5.90
CA ASP A 41 -2.17 7.80 -7.15
C ASP A 41 -3.56 8.45 -7.00
N LEU A 42 -3.99 9.17 -8.03
CA LEU A 42 -5.28 9.88 -8.01
C LEU A 42 -6.45 8.89 -7.86
N GLY A 43 -6.42 7.76 -8.56
CA GLY A 43 -7.47 6.75 -8.46
C GLY A 43 -7.56 6.16 -7.05
N THR A 44 -6.40 5.85 -6.45
CA THR A 44 -6.30 5.38 -5.07
C THR A 44 -6.85 6.41 -4.07
N SER A 45 -6.53 7.70 -4.27
CA SER A 45 -7.06 8.78 -3.42
C SER A 45 -8.58 8.91 -3.50
N VAL A 46 -9.15 8.76 -4.70
CA VAL A 46 -10.61 8.77 -4.90
C VAL A 46 -11.24 7.57 -4.21
N LEU A 47 -10.66 6.37 -4.37
CA LEU A 47 -11.17 5.17 -3.71
C LEU A 47 -11.23 5.34 -2.18
N LEU A 48 -10.16 5.82 -1.57
CA LEU A 48 -10.10 6.08 -0.12
C LEU A 48 -11.12 7.15 0.33
N ARG A 49 -11.40 8.14 -0.52
CA ARG A 49 -12.39 9.18 -0.19
C ARG A 49 -13.82 8.66 -0.25
N GLU A 50 -14.13 7.86 -1.26
CA GLU A 50 -15.50 7.42 -1.55
C GLU A 50 -15.87 6.11 -0.83
N SER A 51 -14.90 5.39 -0.27
CA SER A 51 -15.11 4.09 0.35
C SER A 51 -14.52 4.02 1.76
N VAL A 52 -15.28 3.40 2.65
CA VAL A 52 -14.82 2.99 3.98
C VAL A 52 -14.97 1.47 4.05
N PRO A 53 -13.97 0.72 4.54
CA PRO A 53 -14.09 -0.71 4.63
C PRO A 53 -15.27 -1.14 5.54
N PRO A 54 -15.91 -2.28 5.24
CA PRO A 54 -17.10 -2.71 5.97
C PRO A 54 -16.78 -3.04 7.43
N ALA A 55 -17.66 -2.60 8.33
CA ALA A 55 -17.55 -2.90 9.75
C ALA A 55 -17.58 -4.42 10.00
N GLY A 56 -16.67 -4.90 10.85
CA GLY A 56 -16.59 -6.32 11.21
C GLY A 56 -15.96 -7.23 10.15
N ALA A 57 -15.28 -6.66 9.15
CA ALA A 57 -14.44 -7.45 8.24
C ALA A 57 -13.37 -8.22 9.02
N SER A 58 -13.21 -9.51 8.74
CA SER A 58 -12.17 -10.37 9.31
C SER A 58 -11.06 -10.71 8.31
N ARG A 59 -11.34 -10.59 7.00
CA ARG A 59 -10.35 -10.77 5.94
C ARG A 59 -10.64 -9.89 4.73
N LEU A 60 -9.60 -9.27 4.18
CA LEU A 60 -9.66 -8.31 3.07
C LEU A 60 -8.57 -8.65 2.05
N LEU A 61 -8.73 -8.26 0.79
CA LEU A 61 -7.76 -8.46 -0.29
C LEU A 61 -7.41 -7.12 -0.92
N ASP A 62 -6.12 -6.82 -1.00
CA ASP A 62 -5.54 -5.71 -1.78
C ASP A 62 -4.84 -6.29 -3.01
N LEU A 63 -5.53 -6.26 -4.16
CA LEU A 63 -5.06 -6.85 -5.42
C LEU A 63 -4.27 -5.80 -6.22
N GLY A 64 -2.96 -5.99 -6.31
CA GLY A 64 -2.04 -5.00 -6.86
C GLY A 64 -1.65 -3.96 -5.82
N CYS A 65 -1.18 -4.43 -4.66
CA CYS A 65 -0.99 -3.60 -3.47
C CYS A 65 0.04 -2.48 -3.65
N GLY A 66 0.90 -2.57 -4.67
CA GLY A 66 1.97 -1.60 -4.88
C GLY A 66 2.83 -1.48 -3.63
N TRP A 67 3.13 -0.26 -3.22
CA TRP A 67 3.86 0.02 -1.98
C TRP A 67 2.97 0.06 -0.72
N GLY A 68 1.72 -0.42 -0.79
CA GLY A 68 0.94 -0.81 0.39
C GLY A 68 -0.02 0.24 0.97
N VAL A 69 -0.42 1.28 0.21
CA VAL A 69 -1.34 2.31 0.72
C VAL A 69 -2.66 1.72 1.18
N LEU A 70 -3.32 0.96 0.30
CA LEU A 70 -4.63 0.38 0.59
C LEU A 70 -4.50 -0.70 1.66
N ALA A 71 -3.51 -1.58 1.56
CA ALA A 71 -3.26 -2.58 2.59
C ALA A 71 -3.12 -2.00 4.00
N VAL A 72 -2.30 -0.95 4.17
CA VAL A 72 -2.16 -0.24 5.46
C VAL A 72 -3.48 0.40 5.87
N ALA A 73 -4.13 1.15 4.97
CA ALA A 73 -5.39 1.82 5.26
C ALA A 73 -6.48 0.82 5.73
N LEU A 74 -6.62 -0.31 5.05
CA LEU A 74 -7.58 -1.37 5.38
C LEU A 74 -7.26 -2.00 6.73
N ALA A 75 -5.99 -2.35 6.99
CA ALA A 75 -5.59 -2.95 8.26
C ALA A 75 -5.75 -1.97 9.44
N SER A 76 -5.51 -0.67 9.23
CA SER A 76 -5.71 0.36 10.25
C SER A 76 -7.21 0.61 10.54
N ALA A 77 -8.05 0.62 9.51
CA ALA A 77 -9.49 0.85 9.66
C ALA A 77 -10.25 -0.38 10.18
N CYS A 78 -9.71 -1.59 9.96
CA CYS A 78 -10.27 -2.85 10.45
C CYS A 78 -9.24 -3.59 11.34
N PRO A 79 -9.18 -3.27 12.66
CA PRO A 79 -8.17 -3.84 13.56
C PRO A 79 -8.21 -5.36 13.68
N ASP A 80 -9.39 -5.98 13.50
CA ASP A 80 -9.59 -7.42 13.58
C ASP A 80 -9.41 -8.14 12.22
N ALA A 81 -9.18 -7.39 11.14
CA ALA A 81 -8.99 -7.95 9.81
C ALA A 81 -7.54 -8.34 9.55
N VAL A 82 -7.37 -9.45 8.83
CA VAL A 82 -6.15 -9.77 8.07
C VAL A 82 -6.33 -9.27 6.64
N VAL A 83 -5.35 -8.57 6.09
CA VAL A 83 -5.34 -8.10 4.71
C VAL A 83 -4.35 -8.95 3.92
N ASP A 84 -4.82 -9.63 2.88
CA ASP A 84 -3.93 -10.26 1.92
C ASP A 84 -3.49 -9.19 0.91
N ALA A 85 -2.24 -8.73 1.00
CA ALA A 85 -1.66 -7.82 0.02
C ALA A 85 -0.89 -8.60 -1.05
N VAL A 86 -1.32 -8.49 -2.30
CA VAL A 86 -0.71 -9.25 -3.41
C VAL A 86 -0.29 -8.33 -4.54
N ASP A 87 0.87 -8.61 -5.12
CA ASP A 87 1.41 -7.92 -6.28
C ASP A 87 2.33 -8.89 -7.04
N THR A 88 2.52 -8.67 -8.33
CA THR A 88 3.47 -9.47 -9.12
C THR A 88 4.89 -8.88 -9.06
N ASN A 89 5.04 -7.66 -8.55
CA ASN A 89 6.30 -6.97 -8.42
C ASN A 89 6.88 -7.19 -7.00
N GLU A 90 7.99 -7.92 -6.91
CA GLU A 90 8.65 -8.24 -5.64
C GLU A 90 9.13 -6.99 -4.89
N ARG A 91 9.51 -5.93 -5.62
CA ARG A 91 9.87 -4.64 -5.02
C ARG A 91 8.65 -3.97 -4.39
N ALA A 92 7.48 -4.07 -5.02
CA ALA A 92 6.23 -3.57 -4.47
C ALA A 92 5.89 -4.32 -3.17
N LEU A 93 5.97 -5.65 -3.17
CA LEU A 93 5.74 -6.48 -1.98
C LEU A 93 6.68 -6.12 -0.82
N ALA A 94 7.98 -5.94 -1.09
CA ALA A 94 8.95 -5.54 -0.07
C ALA A 94 8.65 -4.15 0.52
N LEU A 95 8.25 -3.19 -0.31
CA LEU A 95 7.83 -1.85 0.14
C LEU A 95 6.52 -1.91 0.93
N CYS A 96 5.55 -2.71 0.49
CA CYS A 96 4.29 -2.94 1.19
C CYS A 96 4.55 -3.48 2.60
N ALA A 97 5.36 -4.54 2.72
CA ALA A 97 5.75 -5.11 4.02
C ALA A 97 6.49 -4.08 4.90
N THR A 98 7.40 -3.30 4.32
CA THR A 98 8.12 -2.22 5.03
C THR A 98 7.14 -1.18 5.60
N ASN A 99 6.18 -0.73 4.80
CA ASN A 99 5.22 0.28 5.21
C ASN A 99 4.20 -0.27 6.21
N ALA A 100 3.74 -1.51 6.03
CA ALA A 100 2.89 -2.19 6.99
C ALA A 100 3.56 -2.31 8.37
N ALA A 101 4.84 -2.69 8.41
CA ALA A 101 5.61 -2.71 9.65
C ALA A 101 5.76 -1.31 10.27
N ALA A 102 6.06 -0.29 9.46
CA ALA A 102 6.21 1.09 9.92
C ALA A 102 4.93 1.66 10.56
N HIS A 103 3.75 1.22 10.09
CA HIS A 103 2.44 1.61 10.62
C HIS A 103 1.88 0.65 11.66
N GLY A 104 2.67 -0.33 12.13
CA GLY A 104 2.27 -1.26 13.19
C GLY A 104 1.21 -2.29 12.78
N VAL A 105 1.06 -2.55 11.49
CA VAL A 105 0.10 -3.52 10.93
C VAL A 105 0.75 -4.70 10.22
N GLY A 106 2.09 -4.84 10.29
CA GLY A 106 2.86 -5.85 9.56
C GLY A 106 2.49 -7.31 9.84
N GLU A 107 2.01 -7.65 11.04
CA GLU A 107 1.58 -9.03 11.35
C GLU A 107 0.20 -9.39 10.73
N ARG A 108 -0.47 -8.40 10.11
CA ARG A 108 -1.82 -8.54 9.53
C ARG A 108 -1.88 -8.22 8.04
N VAL A 109 -0.76 -7.89 7.40
CA VAL A 109 -0.67 -7.47 5.99
C VAL A 109 0.37 -8.31 5.26
#